data_AF-A0A8T1RX26-F1
#
_entry.id   AF-A0A8T1RX26-F1
#
_cell.length_a   1.000
_cell.length_b   1.000
_cell.length_c   1.000
_cell.angle_alpha   90.00
_cell.angle_beta   90.00
_cell.angle_gamma   90.00
#
_symmetry.space_group_name_H-M   'P 1'
#
loop_
_entity.id
_entity.type
_entity.pdbx_description
1 polymer ?
#
loop_
_entity_poly.entity_id
_entity_poly.type
_entity_poly.pdbx_seq_one_letter_code
_entity_poly.pdbx_strand_id
1 'polypeptide(L)'
;IMLLETARRYNHETESITFLKDFTYSKDDFHRAGLQVEFINPIFEFSRAMRRLQLDDAEFALLIAIDMFSADRPNVQQHGQVEALQQPYVEALHAYTLIKRPQDRLMFPQMLG
;
A
#
# COMPACT_ATOMS: atom_id res chain seq x y z
N ILE A 1 -0.84 -5.51 4.69
CA ILE A 1 -0.03 -6.20 3.65
C ILE A 1 -0.85 -6.43 2.38
N MET A 2 -1.97 -7.17 2.44
CA MET A 2 -2.78 -7.48 1.26
C MET A 2 -3.25 -6.26 0.44
N LEU A 3 -3.61 -5.16 1.10
CA LEU A 3 -4.16 -3.98 0.42
C LEU A 3 -3.11 -3.21 -0.40
N LEU A 4 -1.88 -3.04 0.12
CA LEU A 4 -0.76 -2.44 -0.62
C LEU A 4 -0.36 -3.30 -1.82
N GLU A 5 -0.28 -4.62 -1.63
CA GLU A 5 0.03 -5.56 -2.71
C GLU A 5 -1.07 -5.61 -3.78
N THR A 6 -2.32 -5.41 -3.37
CA THR A 6 -3.48 -5.27 -4.27
C THR A 6 -3.38 -3.98 -5.09
N ALA A 7 -3.12 -2.85 -4.42
CA ALA A 7 -2.97 -1.55 -5.07
C ALA A 7 -1.81 -1.53 -6.08
N ARG A 8 -0.69 -2.20 -5.77
CA ARG A 8 0.44 -2.36 -6.69
C ARG A 8 0.08 -3.09 -7.99
N ARG A 9 -0.95 -3.96 -7.95
CA ARG A 9 -1.44 -4.78 -9.07
C ARG A 9 -2.64 -4.18 -9.80
N TYR A 10 -3.04 -2.97 -9.43
CA TYR A 10 -4.19 -2.29 -10.05
C TYR A 10 -3.85 -1.76 -11.44
N ASN A 11 -4.67 -2.13 -12.42
CA ASN A 11 -4.66 -1.56 -13.75
C ASN A 11 -5.81 -0.54 -13.89
N HIS A 12 -5.45 0.71 -14.19
CA HIS A 12 -6.43 1.78 -14.36
C HIS A 12 -7.22 1.68 -15.66
N GLU A 13 -6.62 1.19 -16.75
CA GLU A 13 -7.26 1.12 -18.07
C GLU A 13 -8.44 0.14 -18.07
N THR A 14 -8.29 -0.97 -17.35
CA THR A 14 -9.29 -2.04 -17.25
C THR A 14 -10.06 -2.01 -15.94
N GLU A 15 -9.77 -1.05 -15.04
CA GLU A 15 -10.29 -0.96 -13.68
C GLU A 15 -10.32 -2.31 -12.95
N SER A 16 -9.16 -2.98 -12.92
CA SER A 16 -9.06 -4.36 -12.43
C SER A 16 -7.78 -4.59 -11.62
N ILE A 17 -7.78 -5.65 -10.82
CA ILE A 17 -6.63 -6.09 -10.03
C ILE A 17 -6.19 -7.47 -10.53
N THR A 18 -4.91 -7.63 -10.83
CA THR A 18 -4.35 -8.93 -11.27
C THR A 18 -3.70 -9.65 -10.10
N PHE A 19 -4.27 -10.76 -9.63
CA PHE A 19 -3.65 -11.66 -8.66
C PHE A 19 -2.97 -12.84 -9.35
N LEU A 20 -1.87 -13.31 -8.75
CA LEU A 20 -1.00 -14.33 -9.36
C LEU A 20 -0.66 -13.95 -10.81
N LYS A 21 -0.11 -14.85 -11.64
CA LYS A 21 0.42 -14.40 -12.92
C LYS A 21 -0.62 -13.92 -13.94
N ASP A 22 -1.88 -14.37 -13.87
CA ASP A 22 -2.84 -14.08 -14.96
C ASP A 22 -4.31 -13.96 -14.53
N PHE A 23 -4.63 -13.93 -13.22
CA PHE A 23 -6.03 -13.81 -12.80
C PHE A 23 -6.40 -12.35 -12.53
N THR A 24 -7.08 -11.74 -13.50
CA THR A 24 -7.54 -10.35 -13.42
C THR A 24 -9.00 -10.28 -12.98
N TYR A 25 -9.29 -9.45 -11.98
CA TYR A 25 -10.61 -9.29 -11.40
C TYR A 25 -11.04 -7.83 -11.42
N SER A 26 -12.20 -7.56 -12.01
CA SER A 26 -12.94 -6.30 -11.93
C SER A 26 -13.73 -6.20 -10.63
N LYS A 27 -14.30 -5.04 -10.33
CA LYS A 27 -15.26 -4.87 -9.22
C LYS A 27 -16.39 -5.89 -9.27
N ASP A 28 -16.91 -6.16 -10.47
CA ASP A 28 -18.01 -7.09 -10.66
C ASP A 28 -17.60 -8.53 -10.35
N ASP A 29 -16.35 -8.91 -10.62
CA ASP A 29 -15.84 -10.24 -10.26
C ASP A 29 -15.81 -10.42 -8.74
N PHE A 30 -15.35 -9.41 -7.99
CA PHE A 30 -15.40 -9.45 -6.53
C PHE A 30 -16.84 -9.53 -6.02
N HIS A 31 -17.77 -8.81 -6.64
CA HIS A 31 -19.18 -8.85 -6.28
C HIS A 31 -19.79 -10.24 -6.54
N ARG A 32 -19.51 -10.83 -7.70
CA ARG A 32 -19.92 -12.21 -8.05
C ARG A 32 -19.31 -13.26 -7.10
N ALA A 33 -18.11 -13.01 -6.59
CA ALA A 33 -17.46 -13.84 -5.59
C ALA A 33 -18.07 -13.69 -4.17
N GLY A 34 -19.08 -12.83 -4.00
CA GLY A 34 -19.82 -12.65 -2.75
C GLY A 34 -19.28 -11.56 -1.83
N LEU A 35 -18.32 -10.74 -2.28
CA LEU A 35 -17.92 -9.56 -1.50
C LEU A 35 -19.01 -8.48 -1.59
N GLN A 36 -19.26 -7.84 -0.45
CA GLN A 36 -20.20 -6.72 -0.37
C GLN A 36 -19.56 -5.46 -0.97
N VAL A 37 -20.39 -4.61 -1.58
CA VAL A 37 -19.95 -3.40 -2.29
C VAL A 37 -19.22 -2.43 -1.36
N GLU A 38 -19.59 -2.42 -0.09
CA GLU A 38 -19.02 -1.66 1.01
C GLU A 38 -17.55 -2.03 1.28
N PHE A 39 -17.12 -3.24 0.91
CA PHE A 39 -15.71 -3.65 0.96
C PHE A 39 -15.00 -3.48 -0.38
N ILE A 40 -15.71 -3.70 -1.50
CA ILE A 40 -15.15 -3.61 -2.84
C ILE A 40 -14.73 -2.17 -3.16
N ASN A 41 -15.61 -1.20 -2.91
CA ASN A 41 -15.35 0.19 -3.28
C ASN A 41 -14.09 0.75 -2.60
N PRO A 42 -13.90 0.60 -1.27
CA PRO A 42 -12.68 1.06 -0.61
C PRO A 42 -11.39 0.46 -1.19
N ILE A 43 -11.38 -0.83 -1.56
CA ILE A 43 -10.20 -1.48 -2.15
C ILE A 43 -9.78 -0.79 -3.46
N PHE A 44 -10.74 -0.53 -4.34
CA PHE A 44 -10.48 0.11 -5.63
C PHE A 44 -10.18 1.61 -5.48
N GLU A 45 -10.83 2.31 -4.55
CA GLU A 45 -10.55 3.71 -4.25
C GLU A 45 -9.13 3.90 -3.70
N PHE A 46 -8.74 3.05 -2.76
CA PHE A 46 -7.38 2.98 -2.25
C PHE A 46 -6.38 2.68 -3.38
N SER A 47 -6.67 1.69 -4.22
CA SER A 47 -5.81 1.34 -5.35
C SER A 47 -5.61 2.49 -6.34
N ARG A 48 -6.68 3.25 -6.64
CA ARG A 48 -6.60 4.48 -7.45
C ARG A 48 -5.78 5.57 -6.76
N ALA A 49 -5.92 5.74 -5.45
CA ALA A 49 -5.12 6.70 -4.68
C ALA A 49 -3.62 6.36 -4.74
N MET A 50 -3.27 5.10 -4.51
CA MET A 50 -1.89 4.61 -4.59
C MET A 50 -1.30 4.79 -5.99
N ARG A 51 -2.07 4.56 -7.06
CA ARG A 51 -1.60 4.83 -8.43
C ARG A 51 -1.21 6.32 -8.57
N ARG A 52 -2.02 7.25 -8.06
CA ARG A 52 -1.72 8.70 -8.21
C ARG A 52 -0.37 9.10 -7.64
N LEU A 53 0.13 8.39 -6.63
CA LEU A 53 1.45 8.62 -6.02
C LEU A 53 2.63 8.19 -6.92
N GLN A 54 2.40 7.35 -7.93
CA GLN A 54 3.44 6.87 -8.86
C GLN A 54 4.65 6.25 -8.15
N LEU A 55 4.37 5.38 -7.19
CA LEU A 55 5.40 4.71 -6.41
C LEU A 55 6.17 3.71 -7.27
N ASP A 56 7.48 3.63 -7.05
CA ASP A 56 8.29 2.55 -7.59
C ASP A 56 8.33 1.33 -6.66
N ASP A 57 9.03 0.29 -7.09
CA ASP A 57 9.15 -0.96 -6.32
C ASP A 57 9.83 -0.78 -4.96
N ALA A 58 10.77 0.16 -4.82
CA ALA A 58 11.46 0.42 -3.56
C ALA A 58 10.54 1.11 -2.56
N GLU A 59 9.76 2.09 -3.01
CA GLU A 59 8.75 2.80 -2.21
C GLU A 59 7.66 1.84 -1.74
N PHE A 60 7.17 0.95 -2.62
CA PHE A 60 6.23 -0.10 -2.22
C PHE A 60 6.84 -1.06 -1.19
N ALA A 61 8.08 -1.53 -1.41
CA ALA A 61 8.74 -2.45 -0.48
C ALA A 61 8.91 -1.84 0.92
N LEU A 62 9.27 -0.56 0.99
CA LEU A 62 9.40 0.17 2.25
C LEU A 62 8.04 0.36 2.93
N LEU A 63 6.99 0.75 2.20
CA LEU A 63 5.64 0.84 2.76
C LEU A 63 5.12 -0.51 3.28
N ILE A 64 5.38 -1.59 2.56
CA ILE A 64 5.03 -2.95 3.02
C ILE A 64 5.79 -3.31 4.30
N ALA A 65 7.08 -2.98 4.39
CA ALA A 65 7.87 -3.20 5.60
C ALA A 65 7.33 -2.39 6.78
N ILE A 66 7.00 -1.11 6.57
CA ILE A 66 6.40 -0.23 7.59
C ILE A 66 5.06 -0.81 8.08
N ASP A 67 4.17 -1.20 7.17
CA ASP A 67 2.88 -1.84 7.50
C ASP A 67 3.07 -3.20 8.20
N MET A 68 4.10 -3.96 7.83
CA MET A 68 4.43 -5.24 8.46
C MET A 68 4.85 -5.06 9.92
N PHE A 69 5.62 -4.02 10.23
CA PHE A 69 6.08 -3.67 11.57
C PHE A 69 5.22 -2.60 12.23
N SER A 70 3.89 -2.66 12.07
CA SER A 70 2.97 -1.78 12.82
C SER A 70 2.73 -2.33 14.24
N ALA A 71 3.06 -1.53 15.25
CA ALA A 71 2.84 -1.86 16.66
C ALA A 71 1.35 -1.82 17.06
N ASP A 72 0.48 -1.20 16.26
CA ASP A 72 -0.95 -1.05 16.52
C ASP A 72 -1.76 -2.35 16.31
N ARG A 73 -1.09 -3.44 15.90
CA ARG A 73 -1.77 -4.71 15.67
C ARG A 73 -2.27 -5.31 17.00
N PRO A 74 -3.48 -5.88 17.01
CA PRO A 74 -4.00 -6.57 18.20
C PRO A 74 -3.02 -7.63 18.71
N ASN A 75 -2.83 -7.69 20.02
CA ASN A 75 -1.96 -8.65 20.73
C ASN A 75 -0.45 -8.44 20.60
N VAL A 76 0.00 -7.31 20.06
CA VAL A 76 1.42 -6.92 20.20
C VAL A 76 1.70 -6.68 21.68
N GLN A 77 2.70 -7.37 22.23
CA GLN A 77 3.09 -7.19 23.64
C GLN A 77 4.20 -6.16 23.78
N GLN A 78 5.21 -6.23 22.91
CA GLN A 78 6.42 -5.41 22.96
C GLN A 78 6.39 -4.29 21.94
N HIS A 79 5.44 -3.34 22.09
CA HIS A 79 5.23 -2.24 21.16
C HIS A 79 6.52 -1.48 20.83
N GLY A 80 7.30 -1.09 21.84
CA GLY A 80 8.55 -0.37 21.62
C GLY A 80 9.62 -1.15 20.83
N GLN A 81 9.62 -2.49 20.89
CA GLN A 81 10.52 -3.29 20.05
C GLN A 81 10.03 -3.33 18.60
N VAL A 82 8.72 -3.42 18.39
CA VAL A 82 8.12 -3.37 17.04
C VAL A 82 8.35 -2.00 16.41
N GLU A 83 8.17 -0.92 17.15
CA GLU A 83 8.48 0.46 16.71
C GLU A 83 9.96 0.61 16.37
N ALA A 84 10.87 0.10 17.21
CA ALA A 84 12.29 0.13 16.94
C ALA A 84 12.67 -0.65 15.65
N LEU A 85 11.96 -1.73 15.34
CA LEU A 85 12.13 -2.46 14.07
C LEU A 85 11.54 -1.71 12.88
N GLN A 86 10.45 -0.95 13.07
CA GLN A 86 9.80 -0.17 12.02
C GLN A 86 10.61 1.07 11.63
N GLN A 87 11.17 1.77 12.63
CA GLN A 87 11.87 3.04 12.50
C GLN A 87 12.88 3.12 11.33
N PRO A 88 13.81 2.16 11.13
CA PRO A 88 14.76 2.24 10.03
C PRO A 88 14.10 2.26 8.64
N TYR A 89 12.93 1.63 8.47
CA TYR A 89 12.21 1.64 7.20
C TYR A 89 11.50 2.97 6.94
N VAL A 90 10.99 3.61 7.98
CA VAL A 90 10.41 4.96 7.91
C VAL A 90 11.49 5.97 7.52
N GLU A 91 12.65 5.90 8.16
CA GLU A 91 13.81 6.76 7.86
C GLU A 91 14.32 6.53 6.42
N ALA A 92 14.43 5.26 6.01
CA ALA A 92 14.82 4.91 4.65
C ALA A 92 13.84 5.45 3.60
N LEU A 93 12.52 5.34 3.83
CA LEU A 93 11.50 5.86 2.92
C LEU A 93 11.58 7.38 2.80
N HIS A 94 11.77 8.07 3.92
CA HIS A 94 11.92 9.52 3.92
C HIS A 94 13.17 9.95 3.14
N ALA A 95 14.32 9.36 3.44
CA ALA A 95 15.58 9.66 2.76
C ALA A 95 15.50 9.34 1.25
N TYR A 96 14.95 8.18 0.89
CA TYR A 96 14.78 7.78 -0.50
C TYR A 96 13.89 8.76 -1.27
N THR A 97 12.78 9.18 -0.66
CA THR A 97 11.86 10.16 -1.24
C THR A 97 12.53 11.52 -1.45
N LEU A 98 13.29 12.00 -0.47
CA LEU A 98 14.02 13.28 -0.58
C LEU A 98 15.07 13.27 -1.69
N ILE A 99 15.78 12.14 -1.87
CA ILE A 99 16.79 11.99 -2.92
C ILE A 99 16.11 11.91 -4.30
N LYS A 100 15.05 11.11 -4.43
CA LYS A 100 14.38 10.84 -5.70
C LYS A 100 13.48 11.98 -6.18
N ARG A 101 12.80 12.66 -5.24
CA ARG A 101 11.84 13.73 -5.52
C ARG A 101 12.15 14.98 -4.68
N PRO A 102 13.31 15.65 -4.88
CA PRO A 102 13.76 16.75 -4.03
C PRO A 102 12.84 17.98 -4.03
N GLN A 103 12.00 18.14 -5.06
CA GLN A 103 11.03 19.23 -5.19
C GLN A 103 9.66 18.89 -4.60
N ASP A 104 9.38 17.60 -4.33
CA ASP A 104 8.10 17.14 -3.81
C ASP A 104 8.23 16.77 -2.33
N ARG A 105 8.24 17.81 -1.49
CA ARG A 105 8.38 17.66 -0.04
C ARG A 105 7.16 17.03 0.63
N LEU A 106 6.03 16.95 -0.07
CA LEU A 106 4.79 16.38 0.45
C LEU A 106 4.62 14.91 0.08
N MET A 107 5.44 14.36 -0.81
CA MET A 107 5.37 12.96 -1.19
C MET A 107 5.48 12.01 0.00
N PHE A 108 6.45 12.21 0.90
CA PHE A 108 6.61 11.34 2.07
C PHE A 108 5.37 11.31 2.98
N PRO A 109 4.83 12.47 3.45
CA PRO A 109 3.61 12.44 4.26
C PRO A 109 2.38 11.95 3.48
N GLN A 110 2.30 12.17 2.17
CA GLN A 110 1.22 11.63 1.32
C GLN A 110 1.26 10.11 1.19
N MET A 111 2.42 9.48 1.31
CA MET A 111 2.53 8.02 1.29
C MET A 111 2.03 7.36 2.58
N LEU A 112 2.03 8.10 3.70
CA LEU A 112 1.70 7.58 5.04
C LEU A 112 0.28 7.96 5.52
N GLY A 113 -0.40 8.87 4.81
CA GLY A 113 -1.76 9.35 5.14
C GLY A 113 -2.81 8.83 4.17
#